data_AF-A0A6N3H5G2-F1
#
_entry.id   AF-A0A6N3H5G2-F1
#
_cell.length_a   1.000
_cell.length_b   1.000
_cell.length_c   1.000
_cell.angle_alpha   90.00
_cell.angle_beta   90.00
_cell.angle_gamma   90.00
#
_symmetry.space_group_name_H-M   'P 1'
#
loop_
_entity.id
_entity.type
_entity.pdbx_description
1 polymer ?
#
loop_
_entity_poly.entity_id
_entity_poly.type
_entity_poly.pdbx_seq_one_letter_code
_entity_poly.pdbx_strand_id
1 'polypeptide(L)'
;MTRKAGRNPALEACQAGLEIIKKHALFSPLFNHIYYRHDNDHSYVSSRGWLAVNNQGHLWLNAKRHARPEQWARMIAQSLVALGFGYITPREPGEQWELAVLIACMRFCEALKIGPLPDELQSFPFPEGSNTDPEVLFRQLTEEGVPRELLQWRALYGGGGNYFIYDKPSHPYGVTWQELLAEGLSNSVSDALEKVGGYSLKTDNSPRRLTLAQKTRRQIMTLYPLLGALAASFDIEEDAQLCSQYDIAVAAIDVGVGKIWINPAAHLKPAEMLFVFAHELLHAGLNHASRRRGRDAELWNVACDFIINDWLIEMQIGAPPAIGLLYDARFSGMSAEEIYDDLAQDMRKARKLITLRGRAGGDIIGEDHDRRFTDAEAYCRRALWQGMDRCLYGTTRGTLPAGLIEEIRSLAQPPVPWDVALAEWFDEHFPPPERHRSYARPSRRQSATPDIPRAAIKKPSDEELCSRVFGVVLDTSGSMDPKLLGKALGAIASYALSRDVFAVRFICCDARAYDRGWVRPEDLVHHFTLQGRGGTVLQPGVELLNALALRGDFPRGGPVLVITDGFCEEHVTVAMEHAWLLPQGHRLPFVPRGKVFSLSE
;
A
#
# COMPACT_ATOMS: atom_id res chain seq x y z
N MET A 1 4.30 -67.27 24.58
CA MET A 1 5.07 -66.51 23.58
C MET A 1 4.13 -65.59 22.82
N THR A 2 3.94 -64.36 23.29
CA THR A 2 3.18 -63.32 22.61
C THR A 2 3.96 -62.87 21.38
N ARG A 3 3.44 -63.17 20.18
CA ARG A 3 3.97 -62.66 18.90
C ARG A 3 4.05 -61.13 19.00
N LYS A 4 5.26 -60.57 18.96
CA LYS A 4 5.45 -59.14 18.66
C LYS A 4 4.66 -58.84 17.39
N ALA A 5 3.74 -57.87 17.45
CA ALA A 5 3.08 -57.34 16.26
C ALA A 5 4.18 -56.96 15.26
N GLY A 6 4.20 -57.63 14.10
CA GLY A 6 5.22 -57.40 13.09
C GLY A 6 5.16 -55.94 12.65
N ARG A 7 6.27 -55.21 12.77
CA ARG A 7 6.44 -53.89 12.16
C ARG A 7 6.03 -53.99 10.70
N ASN A 8 5.14 -53.11 10.25
CA ASN A 8 4.75 -52.99 8.85
C ASN A 8 5.40 -51.71 8.30
N PRO A 9 6.58 -51.80 7.66
CA PRO A 9 7.33 -50.62 7.24
C PRO A 9 6.58 -49.75 6.23
N ALA A 10 5.73 -50.35 5.38
CA ALA A 10 4.93 -49.61 4.39
C ALA A 10 3.86 -48.75 5.08
N LEU A 11 3.19 -49.32 6.08
CA LEU A 11 2.22 -48.60 6.91
C LEU A 11 2.88 -47.47 7.73
N GLU A 12 4.04 -47.75 8.33
CA GLU A 12 4.80 -46.75 9.09
C GLU A 12 5.25 -45.59 8.19
N ALA A 13 5.70 -45.87 6.97
CA ALA A 13 6.08 -44.83 6.01
C ALA A 13 4.88 -44.00 5.53
N CYS A 14 3.72 -44.63 5.30
CA CYS A 14 2.47 -43.94 4.95
C CYS A 14 2.02 -43.00 6.08
N GLN A 15 2.06 -43.48 7.33
CA GLN A 15 1.75 -42.66 8.52
C GLN A 15 2.72 -41.48 8.68
N ALA A 16 4.02 -41.71 8.45
CA ALA A 16 5.00 -40.63 8.48
C ALA A 16 4.74 -39.58 7.38
N GLY A 17 4.31 -40.00 6.19
CA GLY A 17 3.89 -39.09 5.11
C GLY A 17 2.67 -38.24 5.47
N LEU A 18 1.66 -38.82 6.14
CA LEU A 18 0.51 -38.08 6.67
C LEU A 18 0.94 -37.02 7.69
N GLU A 19 1.88 -37.36 8.58
CA GLU A 19 2.40 -36.41 9.57
C GLU A 19 3.21 -35.25 8.96
N ILE A 20 3.88 -35.47 7.81
CA ILE A 20 4.52 -34.39 7.05
C ILE A 20 3.46 -33.39 6.57
N ILE A 21 2.37 -33.88 5.97
CA ILE A 21 1.31 -33.04 5.41
C ILE A 21 0.51 -32.32 6.50
N LYS A 22 0.22 -33.00 7.60
CA LYS A 22 -0.45 -32.41 8.77
C LYS A 22 0.30 -31.21 9.36
N LYS A 23 1.63 -31.22 9.29
CA LYS A 23 2.50 -30.14 9.78
C LYS A 23 2.83 -29.09 8.71
N HIS A 24 2.47 -29.35 7.45
CA HIS A 24 2.80 -28.46 6.36
C HIS A 24 1.88 -27.23 6.38
N ALA A 25 2.44 -26.02 6.41
CA ALA A 25 1.68 -24.76 6.52
C ALA A 25 0.57 -24.62 5.48
N LEU A 26 0.85 -25.04 4.23
CA LEU A 26 -0.12 -25.02 3.13
C LEU A 26 -1.29 -25.99 3.32
N PHE A 27 -1.01 -27.20 3.81
CA PHE A 27 -1.99 -28.28 3.75
C PHE A 27 -2.67 -28.54 5.09
N SER A 28 -2.13 -28.04 6.19
CA SER A 28 -2.69 -28.23 7.52
C SER A 28 -4.18 -27.82 7.61
N PRO A 29 -4.63 -26.66 7.06
CA PRO A 29 -6.04 -26.29 7.09
C PRO A 29 -6.95 -27.29 6.37
N LEU A 30 -6.55 -27.78 5.18
CA LEU A 30 -7.30 -28.82 4.46
C LEU A 30 -7.24 -30.15 5.21
N PHE A 31 -6.06 -30.53 5.70
CA PHE A 31 -5.82 -31.81 6.35
C PHE A 31 -6.67 -31.98 7.61
N ASN A 32 -6.94 -30.89 8.35
CA ASN A 32 -7.80 -30.93 9.53
C ASN A 32 -9.28 -31.18 9.22
N HIS A 33 -9.69 -31.01 7.96
CA HIS A 33 -11.09 -31.18 7.53
C HIS A 33 -11.31 -32.44 6.69
N ILE A 34 -10.25 -33.14 6.25
CA ILE A 34 -10.40 -34.43 5.58
C ILE A 34 -10.63 -35.56 6.58
N TYR A 35 -11.29 -36.62 6.11
CA TYR A 35 -11.34 -37.90 6.79
C TYR A 35 -10.54 -38.91 5.97
N TYR A 36 -9.45 -39.42 6.54
CA TYR A 36 -8.63 -40.43 5.86
C TYR A 36 -8.80 -41.83 6.47
N ARG A 37 -8.68 -42.86 5.64
CA ARG A 37 -8.63 -44.26 6.08
C ARG A 37 -7.72 -45.11 5.20
N HIS A 38 -7.21 -46.21 5.75
CA HIS A 38 -6.47 -47.20 4.98
C HIS A 38 -7.44 -48.21 4.36
N ASP A 39 -7.44 -48.29 3.03
CA ASP A 39 -8.39 -49.10 2.25
C ASP A 39 -7.85 -50.52 2.05
N ASN A 40 -7.87 -51.30 3.13
CA ASN A 40 -7.26 -52.64 3.16
C ASN A 40 -8.01 -53.69 2.32
N ASP A 41 -9.30 -53.45 2.10
CA ASP A 41 -10.26 -54.25 1.34
C ASP A 41 -10.36 -53.84 -0.14
N HIS A 42 -9.71 -52.75 -0.54
CA HIS A 42 -9.68 -52.23 -1.91
C HIS A 42 -11.07 -51.87 -2.46
N SER A 43 -11.96 -51.39 -1.59
CA SER A 43 -13.30 -50.96 -1.95
C SER A 43 -13.32 -49.66 -2.77
N TYR A 44 -12.30 -48.80 -2.60
CA TYR A 44 -12.21 -47.47 -3.21
C TYR A 44 -10.90 -47.27 -3.97
N VAL A 45 -9.80 -47.86 -3.49
CA VAL A 45 -8.48 -47.79 -4.14
C VAL A 45 -8.13 -49.15 -4.72
N SER A 46 -7.79 -49.19 -6.01
CA SER A 46 -7.27 -50.39 -6.66
C SER A 46 -6.10 -50.98 -5.88
N SER A 47 -6.00 -52.31 -5.85
CA SER A 47 -4.86 -53.02 -5.22
C SER A 47 -3.49 -52.57 -5.73
N ARG A 48 -3.43 -52.02 -6.95
CA ARG A 48 -2.22 -51.47 -7.57
C ARG A 48 -2.10 -49.94 -7.47
N GLY A 49 -3.18 -49.25 -7.12
CA GLY A 49 -3.22 -47.79 -7.01
C GLY A 49 -2.64 -47.27 -5.71
N TRP A 50 -2.38 -45.96 -5.65
CA TRP A 50 -1.77 -45.32 -4.49
C TRP A 50 -2.78 -44.85 -3.45
N LEU A 51 -3.76 -44.05 -3.88
CA LEU A 51 -4.82 -43.50 -3.04
C LEU A 51 -5.99 -43.05 -3.92
N ALA A 52 -7.12 -42.69 -3.32
CA ALA A 52 -8.25 -42.03 -3.99
C ALA A 52 -8.82 -40.93 -3.08
N VAL A 53 -9.46 -39.92 -3.67
CA VAL A 53 -10.08 -38.81 -2.92
C VAL A 53 -11.42 -38.44 -3.52
N ASN A 54 -12.41 -38.11 -2.67
CA ASN A 54 -13.68 -37.56 -3.11
C ASN A 54 -13.80 -36.04 -2.87
N ASN A 55 -14.77 -35.41 -3.52
CA ASN A 55 -15.08 -33.98 -3.36
C ASN A 55 -15.64 -33.59 -1.98
N GLN A 56 -15.89 -34.56 -1.09
CA GLN A 56 -16.34 -34.33 0.29
C GLN A 56 -15.19 -34.45 1.32
N GLY A 57 -13.96 -34.70 0.88
CA GLY A 57 -12.79 -34.80 1.77
C GLY A 57 -12.53 -36.18 2.35
N HIS A 58 -13.12 -37.25 1.81
CA HIS A 58 -12.70 -38.61 2.13
C HIS A 58 -11.45 -38.98 1.33
N LEU A 59 -10.42 -39.42 2.05
CA LEU A 59 -9.13 -39.84 1.50
C LEU A 59 -8.89 -41.32 1.81
N TRP A 60 -8.75 -42.15 0.78
CA TRP A 60 -8.50 -43.58 0.92
C TRP A 60 -7.08 -43.91 0.50
N LEU A 61 -6.31 -44.59 1.35
CA LEU A 61 -4.88 -44.84 1.14
C LEU A 61 -4.60 -46.34 1.00
N ASN A 62 -3.81 -46.73 -0.01
CA ASN A 62 -3.29 -48.09 -0.13
C ASN A 62 -1.96 -48.25 0.63
N ALA A 63 -2.03 -48.39 1.95
CA ALA A 63 -0.87 -48.50 2.83
C ALA A 63 -0.04 -49.81 2.67
N LYS A 64 -0.36 -50.66 1.67
CA LYS A 64 0.47 -51.81 1.25
C LYS A 64 1.56 -51.41 0.24
N ARG A 65 1.46 -50.22 -0.37
CA ARG A 65 2.45 -49.69 -1.32
C ARG A 65 3.72 -49.26 -0.57
N HIS A 66 4.88 -49.60 -1.12
CA HIS A 66 6.18 -49.22 -0.56
C HIS A 66 6.65 -47.90 -1.18
N ALA A 67 6.78 -46.87 -0.34
CA ALA A 67 7.33 -45.57 -0.70
C ALA A 67 7.95 -44.92 0.55
N ARG A 68 8.82 -43.93 0.34
CA ARG A 68 9.37 -43.11 1.42
C ARG A 68 8.30 -42.16 1.99
N PRO A 69 8.44 -41.69 3.24
CA PRO A 69 7.50 -40.73 3.83
C PRO A 69 7.27 -39.48 2.96
N GLU A 70 8.31 -38.94 2.33
CA GLU A 70 8.23 -37.76 1.48
C GLU A 70 7.46 -38.04 0.17
N GLN A 71 7.54 -39.27 -0.33
CA GLN A 71 6.78 -39.72 -1.50
C GLN A 71 5.30 -39.90 -1.16
N TRP A 72 4.99 -40.43 0.03
CA TRP A 72 3.62 -40.47 0.52
C TRP A 72 3.05 -39.07 0.72
N ALA A 73 3.83 -38.15 1.30
CA ALA A 73 3.45 -36.76 1.46
C ALA A 73 3.14 -36.12 0.10
N ARG A 74 3.98 -36.34 -0.92
CA ARG A 74 3.72 -35.90 -2.30
C ARG A 74 2.40 -36.40 -2.87
N MET A 75 2.08 -37.68 -2.66
CA MET A 75 0.83 -38.25 -3.19
C MET A 75 -0.39 -37.62 -2.51
N ILE A 76 -0.36 -37.48 -1.18
CA ILE A 76 -1.44 -36.86 -0.40
C ILE A 76 -1.60 -35.38 -0.76
N ALA A 77 -0.48 -34.65 -0.93
CA ALA A 77 -0.49 -33.24 -1.31
C ALA A 77 -1.25 -33.03 -2.64
N GLN A 78 -1.01 -33.86 -3.64
CA GLN A 78 -1.72 -33.77 -4.94
C GLN A 78 -3.24 -33.95 -4.77
N SER A 79 -3.70 -34.83 -3.87
CA SER A 79 -5.13 -35.00 -3.55
C SER A 79 -5.72 -33.74 -2.93
N LEU A 80 -4.99 -33.16 -1.97
CA LEU A 80 -5.42 -31.95 -1.27
C LEU A 80 -5.42 -30.73 -2.19
N VAL A 81 -4.48 -30.63 -3.12
CA VAL A 81 -4.47 -29.58 -4.14
C VAL A 81 -5.71 -29.69 -5.03
N ALA A 82 -6.00 -30.88 -5.55
CA ALA A 82 -7.18 -31.10 -6.38
C ALA A 82 -8.49 -30.80 -5.64
N LEU A 83 -8.56 -31.18 -4.36
CA LEU A 83 -9.70 -30.88 -3.49
C LEU A 83 -9.82 -29.37 -3.22
N GLY A 84 -8.71 -28.72 -2.85
CA GLY A 84 -8.63 -27.31 -2.52
C GLY A 84 -8.98 -26.39 -3.68
N PHE A 85 -8.55 -26.71 -4.90
CA PHE A 85 -8.96 -25.95 -6.09
C PHE A 85 -10.37 -26.32 -6.60
N GLY A 86 -11.01 -27.33 -6.02
CA GLY A 86 -12.34 -27.76 -6.44
C GLY A 86 -12.36 -28.47 -7.80
N TYR A 87 -11.28 -29.18 -8.16
CA TYR A 87 -11.15 -29.86 -9.45
C TYR A 87 -11.85 -31.23 -9.51
N ILE A 88 -12.30 -31.77 -8.37
CA ILE A 88 -13.03 -33.04 -8.29
C ILE A 88 -14.49 -32.80 -8.71
N THR A 89 -14.70 -32.73 -10.02
CA THR A 89 -16.00 -32.47 -10.66
C THR A 89 -16.27 -33.48 -11.77
N PRO A 90 -17.55 -33.79 -12.08
CA PRO A 90 -17.88 -34.71 -13.15
C PRO A 90 -17.69 -33.99 -14.49
N ARG A 91 -16.86 -34.54 -15.38
CA ARG A 91 -16.58 -33.96 -16.69
C ARG A 91 -16.33 -35.04 -17.73
N GLU A 92 -16.72 -34.75 -18.97
CA GLU A 92 -16.53 -35.66 -20.11
C GLU A 92 -15.65 -35.01 -21.19
N PRO A 93 -14.67 -35.73 -21.76
CA PRO A 93 -14.25 -37.09 -21.41
C PRO A 93 -13.52 -37.18 -20.04
N GLY A 94 -13.96 -38.09 -19.17
CA GLY A 94 -13.46 -38.15 -17.78
C GLY A 94 -11.97 -38.49 -17.61
N GLU A 95 -11.42 -39.32 -18.50
CA GLU A 95 -10.01 -39.74 -18.44
C GLU A 95 -9.06 -38.56 -18.69
N GLN A 96 -9.34 -37.74 -19.71
CA GLN A 96 -8.59 -36.55 -20.06
C GLN A 96 -8.65 -35.51 -18.93
N TRP A 97 -9.82 -35.34 -18.31
CA TRP A 97 -9.99 -34.41 -17.20
C TRP A 97 -9.17 -34.85 -15.98
N GLU A 98 -9.26 -36.13 -15.59
CA GLU A 98 -8.47 -36.65 -14.48
C GLU A 98 -6.97 -36.49 -14.72
N LEU A 99 -6.49 -36.76 -15.93
CA LEU A 99 -5.09 -36.55 -16.33
C LEU A 99 -4.67 -35.08 -16.26
N ALA A 100 -5.48 -34.16 -16.79
CA ALA A 100 -5.21 -32.74 -16.75
C ALA A 100 -5.08 -32.23 -15.31
N VAL A 101 -5.99 -32.63 -14.42
CA VAL A 101 -5.96 -32.27 -13.00
C VAL A 101 -4.75 -32.87 -12.30
N LEU A 102 -4.41 -34.15 -12.55
CA LEU A 102 -3.23 -34.78 -11.97
C LEU A 102 -1.94 -34.07 -12.39
N ILE A 103 -1.79 -33.73 -13.68
CA ILE A 103 -0.62 -32.99 -14.19
C ILE A 103 -0.54 -31.60 -13.56
N ALA A 104 -1.66 -30.88 -13.47
CA ALA A 104 -1.71 -29.57 -12.82
C ALA A 104 -1.28 -29.63 -11.33
N CYS A 105 -1.85 -30.59 -10.57
CA CYS A 105 -1.52 -30.78 -9.16
C CYS A 105 -0.06 -31.20 -8.96
N MET A 106 0.45 -32.04 -9.86
CA MET A 106 1.84 -32.47 -9.89
C MET A 106 2.77 -31.26 -10.11
N ARG A 107 2.53 -30.44 -11.14
CA ARG A 107 3.33 -29.23 -11.40
C ARG A 107 3.28 -28.23 -10.26
N PHE A 108 2.09 -28.05 -9.66
CA PHE A 108 1.92 -27.19 -8.49
C PHE A 108 2.78 -27.66 -7.31
N CYS A 109 2.76 -28.96 -7.00
CA CYS A 109 3.57 -29.51 -5.92
C CYS A 109 5.08 -29.46 -6.23
N GLU A 110 5.47 -29.57 -7.51
CA GLU A 110 6.87 -29.41 -7.95
C GLU A 110 7.38 -27.99 -7.76
N ALA A 111 6.59 -26.97 -8.15
CA ALA A 111 6.94 -25.58 -7.96
C ALA A 111 7.19 -25.23 -6.48
N LEU A 112 6.45 -25.88 -5.57
CA LEU A 112 6.59 -25.74 -4.13
C LEU A 112 7.62 -26.69 -3.49
N LYS A 113 8.31 -27.52 -4.29
CA LYS A 113 9.31 -28.50 -3.84
C LYS A 113 8.78 -29.48 -2.78
N ILE A 114 7.49 -29.84 -2.87
CA ILE A 114 6.86 -30.79 -1.95
C ILE A 114 7.15 -32.20 -2.43
N GLY A 115 8.20 -32.84 -1.91
CA GLY A 115 8.52 -34.26 -2.06
C GLY A 115 8.65 -34.79 -3.51
N PRO A 116 9.44 -35.85 -3.74
CA PRO A 116 9.43 -36.51 -5.06
C PRO A 116 8.19 -37.39 -5.21
N LEU A 117 7.76 -37.64 -6.45
CA LEU A 117 6.81 -38.72 -6.74
C LEU A 117 7.42 -40.08 -6.33
N PRO A 118 6.62 -41.14 -6.12
CA PRO A 118 7.12 -42.50 -6.06
C PRO A 118 8.01 -42.86 -7.26
N ASP A 119 9.04 -43.69 -7.06
CA ASP A 119 10.08 -43.94 -8.07
C ASP A 119 9.51 -44.40 -9.43
N GLU A 120 8.48 -45.26 -9.40
CA GLU A 120 7.79 -45.74 -10.60
C GLU A 120 6.99 -44.66 -11.36
N LEU A 121 6.77 -43.49 -10.77
CA LEU A 121 6.03 -42.37 -11.38
C LEU A 121 6.95 -41.23 -11.84
N GLN A 122 8.26 -41.28 -11.54
CA GLN A 122 9.20 -40.20 -11.85
C GLN A 122 9.75 -40.25 -13.29
N SER A 123 9.85 -41.43 -13.90
CA SER A 123 10.55 -41.62 -15.18
C SER A 123 9.71 -41.31 -16.43
N PHE A 124 8.57 -40.63 -16.28
CA PHE A 124 7.63 -40.39 -17.38
C PHE A 124 7.85 -39.02 -18.04
N PRO A 125 7.82 -38.94 -19.39
CA PRO A 125 7.89 -37.67 -20.08
C PRO A 125 6.54 -36.94 -19.97
N PHE A 126 6.54 -35.78 -19.31
CA PHE A 126 5.40 -34.87 -19.31
C PHE A 126 5.53 -33.85 -20.44
N PRO A 127 4.41 -33.36 -21.02
CA PRO A 127 4.45 -32.35 -22.08
C PRO A 127 5.27 -31.13 -21.68
N GLU A 128 6.07 -30.58 -22.59
CA GLU A 128 6.81 -29.34 -22.33
C GLU A 128 5.85 -28.15 -22.17
N GLY A 129 6.05 -27.34 -21.13
CA GLY A 129 5.24 -26.16 -20.86
C GLY A 129 5.06 -25.89 -19.37
N SER A 130 5.02 -24.61 -18.98
CA SER A 130 4.82 -24.17 -17.60
C SER A 130 3.36 -24.08 -17.18
N ASN A 131 2.42 -24.45 -18.06
CA ASN A 131 1.00 -24.22 -17.79
C ASN A 131 0.48 -25.13 -16.67
N THR A 132 -0.01 -24.54 -15.58
CA THR A 132 -0.59 -25.25 -14.44
C THR A 132 -2.12 -25.27 -14.48
N ASP A 133 -2.74 -24.67 -15.50
CA ASP A 133 -4.20 -24.62 -15.63
C ASP A 133 -4.76 -25.94 -16.19
N PRO A 134 -5.56 -26.70 -15.42
CA PRO A 134 -6.15 -27.95 -15.88
C PRO A 134 -7.13 -27.76 -17.04
N GLU A 135 -7.75 -26.59 -17.23
CA GLU A 135 -8.66 -26.35 -18.36
C GLU A 135 -7.92 -26.32 -19.70
N VAL A 136 -6.74 -25.70 -19.72
CA VAL A 136 -5.90 -25.65 -20.93
C VAL A 136 -5.33 -27.04 -21.22
N LEU A 137 -4.85 -27.73 -20.18
CA LEU A 137 -4.36 -29.11 -20.32
C LEU A 137 -5.47 -30.06 -20.81
N PHE A 138 -6.68 -29.90 -20.30
CA PHE A 138 -7.84 -30.70 -20.73
C PHE A 138 -8.18 -30.45 -22.19
N ARG A 139 -8.23 -29.19 -22.63
CA ARG A 139 -8.45 -28.83 -24.04
C ARG A 139 -7.38 -29.45 -24.93
N GLN A 140 -6.11 -29.30 -24.55
CA GLN A 140 -4.99 -29.83 -25.32
C GLN A 140 -5.07 -31.36 -25.45
N LEU A 141 -5.27 -32.08 -24.34
CA LEU A 141 -5.40 -33.55 -24.35
C LEU A 141 -6.63 -34.04 -25.12
N THR A 142 -7.67 -33.21 -25.23
CA THR A 142 -8.87 -33.53 -26.00
C THR A 142 -8.66 -33.30 -27.50
N GLU A 143 -7.97 -32.22 -27.87
CA GLU A 143 -7.72 -31.84 -29.27
C GLU A 143 -6.60 -32.67 -29.91
N GLU A 144 -5.50 -32.91 -29.19
CA GLU A 144 -4.31 -33.61 -29.68
C GLU A 144 -4.37 -35.13 -29.39
N GLY A 145 -5.28 -35.56 -28.52
CA GLY A 145 -5.33 -36.92 -27.98
C GLY A 145 -4.35 -37.12 -26.83
N VAL A 146 -4.51 -38.22 -26.08
CA VAL A 146 -3.67 -38.53 -24.92
C VAL A 146 -2.46 -39.38 -25.35
N PRO A 147 -1.21 -38.92 -25.13
CA PRO A 147 -0.01 -39.73 -25.32
C PRO A 147 -0.05 -41.05 -24.54
N ARG A 148 0.48 -42.11 -25.15
CA ARG A 148 0.48 -43.47 -24.57
C ARG A 148 1.22 -43.54 -23.24
N GLU A 149 2.25 -42.72 -23.06
CA GLU A 149 3.06 -42.61 -21.86
C GLU A 149 2.25 -42.03 -20.70
N LEU A 150 1.40 -41.02 -20.96
CA LEU A 150 0.52 -40.43 -19.96
C LEU A 150 -0.61 -41.38 -19.54
N LEU A 151 -1.15 -42.18 -20.47
CA LEU A 151 -2.09 -43.25 -20.15
C LEU A 151 -1.46 -44.33 -19.26
N GLN A 152 -0.22 -44.70 -19.54
CA GLN A 152 0.54 -45.63 -18.69
C GLN A 152 0.79 -45.06 -17.30
N TRP A 153 1.17 -43.78 -17.23
CA TRP A 153 1.37 -43.08 -15.96
C TRP A 153 0.09 -43.05 -15.13
N ARG A 154 -1.06 -42.68 -15.74
CA ARG A 154 -2.38 -42.72 -15.09
C ARG A 154 -2.71 -44.12 -14.56
N ALA A 155 -2.46 -45.16 -15.37
CA ALA A 155 -2.73 -46.54 -14.98
C ALA A 155 -1.88 -47.00 -13.78
N LEU A 156 -0.63 -46.54 -13.66
CA LEU A 156 0.22 -46.79 -12.49
C LEU A 156 -0.26 -46.00 -11.27
N TYR A 157 -0.67 -44.75 -11.48
CA TYR A 157 -1.12 -43.87 -10.42
C TYR A 157 -2.41 -44.39 -9.74
N GLY A 158 -3.45 -44.65 -10.54
CA GLY A 158 -4.76 -45.13 -10.06
C GLY A 158 -4.88 -46.66 -9.99
N GLY A 159 -3.89 -47.42 -10.47
CA GLY A 159 -3.96 -48.89 -10.55
C GLY A 159 -5.09 -49.40 -11.46
N GLY A 160 -5.50 -48.61 -12.45
CA GLY A 160 -6.67 -48.87 -13.32
C GLY A 160 -8.03 -48.49 -12.73
N GLY A 161 -8.09 -47.97 -11.49
CA GLY A 161 -9.28 -47.36 -10.90
C GLY A 161 -9.27 -45.84 -11.00
N ASN A 162 -10.41 -45.21 -10.67
CA ASN A 162 -10.52 -43.74 -10.61
C ASN A 162 -9.84 -43.21 -9.36
N TYR A 163 -9.09 -42.12 -9.52
CA TYR A 163 -8.43 -41.42 -8.43
C TYR A 163 -9.35 -40.38 -7.80
N PHE A 164 -10.08 -39.66 -8.66
CA PHE A 164 -11.06 -38.66 -8.25
C PHE A 164 -12.46 -39.26 -8.26
N ILE A 165 -13.12 -39.23 -7.11
CA ILE A 165 -14.48 -39.74 -6.92
C ILE A 165 -15.42 -38.55 -6.72
N TYR A 166 -16.37 -38.35 -7.62
CA TYR A 166 -17.39 -37.31 -7.44
C TYR A 166 -18.64 -37.88 -6.80
N ASP A 167 -18.96 -37.39 -5.60
CA ASP A 167 -20.21 -37.65 -4.91
C ASP A 167 -21.13 -36.44 -5.04
N LYS A 168 -22.38 -36.66 -5.48
CA LYS A 168 -23.38 -35.59 -5.50
C LYS A 168 -23.62 -35.09 -4.07
N PRO A 169 -23.47 -33.78 -3.80
CA PRO A 169 -23.63 -33.25 -2.45
C PRO A 169 -25.08 -33.48 -1.97
N SER A 170 -25.22 -34.06 -0.79
CA SER A 170 -26.51 -34.31 -0.13
C SER A 170 -27.07 -33.06 0.58
N HIS A 171 -26.23 -32.05 0.86
CA HIS A 171 -26.61 -30.79 1.50
C HIS A 171 -25.90 -29.58 0.86
N PRO A 172 -26.56 -28.41 0.79
CA PRO A 172 -26.00 -27.19 0.18
C PRO A 172 -24.91 -26.50 1.02
N TYR A 173 -24.75 -26.89 2.30
CA TYR A 173 -23.72 -26.38 3.19
C TYR A 173 -22.66 -27.45 3.42
N GLY A 174 -21.52 -27.33 2.74
CA GLY A 174 -20.36 -28.20 2.87
C GLY A 174 -19.10 -27.42 3.21
N VAL A 175 -18.02 -28.13 3.52
CA VAL A 175 -16.69 -27.54 3.71
C VAL A 175 -16.28 -26.77 2.45
N THR A 176 -15.87 -25.52 2.60
CA THR A 176 -15.37 -24.65 1.54
C THR A 176 -13.88 -24.90 1.30
N TRP A 177 -13.55 -25.95 0.55
CA TRP A 177 -12.16 -26.36 0.30
C TRP A 177 -11.26 -25.25 -0.28
N GLN A 178 -11.83 -24.38 -1.12
CA GLN A 178 -11.12 -23.22 -1.68
C GLN A 178 -10.70 -22.21 -0.61
N GLU A 179 -11.53 -21.98 0.40
CA GLU A 179 -11.21 -21.07 1.50
C GLU A 179 -10.09 -21.66 2.38
N LEU A 180 -10.13 -22.97 2.66
CA LEU A 180 -9.07 -23.66 3.39
C LEU A 180 -7.74 -23.66 2.64
N LEU A 181 -7.76 -23.77 1.31
CA LEU A 181 -6.56 -23.64 0.47
C LEU A 181 -6.03 -22.21 0.48
N ALA A 182 -6.89 -21.20 0.40
CA ALA A 182 -6.50 -19.80 0.51
C ALA A 182 -5.87 -19.49 1.89
N GLU A 183 -6.43 -20.04 2.98
CA GLU A 183 -5.85 -19.97 4.32
C GLU A 183 -4.47 -20.61 4.37
N GLY A 184 -4.32 -21.82 3.81
CA GLY A 184 -3.04 -22.52 3.73
C GLY A 184 -1.96 -21.77 2.94
N LEU A 185 -2.35 -21.15 1.82
CA LEU A 185 -1.45 -20.30 1.03
C LEU A 185 -1.00 -19.09 1.83
N SER A 186 -1.92 -18.43 2.53
CA SER A 186 -1.63 -17.30 3.42
C SER A 186 -0.67 -17.68 4.56
N ASN A 187 -0.89 -18.84 5.19
CA ASN A 187 0.00 -19.40 6.22
C ASN A 187 1.40 -19.68 5.66
N SER A 188 1.50 -20.25 4.45
CA SER A 188 2.79 -20.59 3.83
C SER A 188 3.59 -19.36 3.44
N VAL A 189 2.93 -18.31 2.95
CA VAL A 189 3.57 -17.01 2.68
C VAL A 189 4.06 -16.39 3.98
N SER A 190 3.25 -16.44 5.05
CA SER A 190 3.65 -15.95 6.37
C SER A 190 4.88 -16.69 6.91
N ASP A 191 4.89 -18.02 6.87
CA ASP A 191 6.02 -18.86 7.29
C ASP A 191 7.29 -18.61 6.45
N ALA A 192 7.13 -18.33 5.15
CA ALA A 192 8.25 -18.01 4.27
C ALA A 192 8.84 -16.63 4.58
N LEU A 193 7.98 -15.63 4.81
CA LEU A 193 8.38 -14.28 5.20
C LEU A 193 9.07 -14.27 6.58
N GLU A 194 8.57 -15.04 7.54
CA GLU A 194 9.19 -15.20 8.87
C GLU A 194 10.60 -15.81 8.77
N LYS A 195 10.82 -16.79 7.88
CA LYS A 195 12.15 -17.39 7.65
C LYS A 195 13.13 -16.44 6.96
N VAL A 196 12.65 -15.58 6.04
CA VAL A 196 13.49 -14.59 5.33
C VAL A 196 13.81 -13.39 6.23
N GLY A 197 12.91 -13.02 7.14
CA GLY A 197 13.07 -11.94 8.12
C GLY A 197 14.05 -12.23 9.26
N GLY A 198 14.75 -13.37 9.26
CA GLY A 198 15.79 -13.67 10.25
C GLY A 198 15.28 -14.16 11.61
N TYR A 199 13.99 -14.49 11.75
CA TYR A 199 13.46 -15.15 12.94
C TYR A 199 13.80 -16.64 12.92
N SER A 200 15.04 -16.96 13.26
CA SER A 200 15.40 -18.28 13.77
C SER A 200 16.17 -18.13 15.06
N LEU A 201 15.46 -18.07 16.20
CA LEU A 201 16.06 -18.36 17.50
C LEU A 201 15.09 -19.10 18.44
N LYS A 202 15.62 -20.22 18.93
CA LYS A 202 15.14 -21.16 19.95
C LYS A 202 14.16 -22.24 19.47
N THR A 203 14.78 -23.37 19.14
CA THR A 203 14.30 -24.73 19.40
C THR A 203 13.53 -24.80 20.73
N ASP A 204 12.21 -24.76 20.68
CA ASP A 204 11.39 -25.49 21.65
C ASP A 204 10.11 -25.97 20.97
N ASN A 205 9.87 -27.26 21.05
CA ASN A 205 9.00 -28.03 20.15
C ASN A 205 7.54 -28.02 20.63
N SER A 206 7.07 -26.87 21.10
CA SER A 206 5.68 -26.66 21.52
C SER A 206 5.01 -25.67 20.56
N PRO A 207 3.82 -25.99 20.00
CA PRO A 207 3.08 -25.03 19.17
C PRO A 207 2.76 -23.81 20.02
N ARG A 208 3.50 -22.71 19.83
CA ARG A 208 3.22 -21.47 20.55
C ARG A 208 1.81 -21.03 20.18
N ARG A 209 0.94 -21.02 21.18
CA ARG A 209 -0.43 -20.53 21.06
C ARG A 209 -0.33 -19.05 20.69
N LEU A 210 -0.70 -18.71 19.46
CA LEU A 210 -0.67 -17.34 18.96
C LEU A 210 -1.41 -16.41 19.93
N THR A 211 -0.82 -15.25 20.20
CA THR A 211 -1.45 -14.18 20.98
C THR A 211 -2.66 -13.63 20.23
N LEU A 212 -3.49 -12.84 20.92
CA LEU A 212 -4.66 -12.25 20.28
C LEU A 212 -4.25 -11.31 19.13
N ALA A 213 -3.23 -10.48 19.35
CA ALA A 213 -2.69 -9.58 18.33
C ALA A 213 -2.15 -10.35 17.11
N GLN A 214 -1.42 -11.45 17.33
CA GLN A 214 -0.91 -12.30 16.24
C GLN A 214 -2.04 -12.96 15.42
N LYS A 215 -3.11 -13.40 16.08
CA LYS A 215 -4.30 -13.93 15.39
C LYS A 215 -5.01 -12.86 14.59
N THR A 216 -5.19 -11.67 15.16
CA THR A 216 -5.78 -10.52 14.48
C THR A 216 -4.95 -10.11 13.27
N ARG A 217 -3.62 -10.05 13.37
CA ARG A 217 -2.73 -9.77 12.23
C ARG A 217 -2.97 -10.75 11.08
N ARG A 218 -3.00 -12.05 11.38
CA ARG A 218 -3.31 -13.09 10.37
C ARG A 218 -4.69 -12.87 9.75
N GLN A 219 -5.71 -12.60 10.57
CA GLN A 219 -7.06 -12.30 10.10
C GLN A 219 -7.08 -11.09 9.16
N ILE A 220 -6.37 -10.00 9.49
CA ILE A 220 -6.25 -8.81 8.64
C ILE A 220 -5.58 -9.15 7.30
N MET A 221 -4.46 -9.87 7.33
CA MET A 221 -3.72 -10.31 6.14
C MET A 221 -4.58 -11.14 5.16
N THR A 222 -5.50 -11.95 5.70
CA THR A 222 -6.34 -12.85 4.88
C THR A 222 -7.65 -12.22 4.45
N LEU A 223 -8.36 -11.54 5.37
CA LEU A 223 -9.76 -11.13 5.16
C LEU A 223 -9.95 -9.67 4.76
N TYR A 224 -8.94 -8.81 4.93
CA TYR A 224 -9.07 -7.37 4.71
C TYR A 224 -8.07 -6.89 3.65
N PRO A 225 -8.42 -6.97 2.35
CA PRO A 225 -7.49 -6.64 1.25
C PRO A 225 -6.89 -5.25 1.36
N LEU A 226 -7.64 -4.27 1.86
CA LEU A 226 -7.17 -2.90 2.10
C LEU A 226 -5.93 -2.84 3.01
N LEU A 227 -5.95 -3.62 4.09
CA LEU A 227 -4.97 -3.54 5.18
C LEU A 227 -3.96 -4.71 5.17
N GLY A 228 -4.20 -5.75 4.37
CA GLY A 228 -3.45 -7.00 4.48
C GLY A 228 -1.96 -6.87 4.19
N ALA A 229 -1.58 -6.05 3.19
CA ALA A 229 -0.18 -5.79 2.88
C ALA A 229 0.51 -4.94 3.97
N LEU A 230 -0.21 -4.00 4.58
CA LEU A 230 0.29 -3.23 5.73
C LEU A 230 0.49 -4.14 6.94
N ALA A 231 -0.48 -4.99 7.27
CA ALA A 231 -0.37 -5.92 8.40
C ALA A 231 0.86 -6.85 8.30
N ALA A 232 1.30 -7.17 7.08
CA ALA A 232 2.47 -7.99 6.83
C ALA A 232 3.82 -7.27 7.05
N SER A 233 3.84 -5.93 7.03
CA SER A 233 5.08 -5.15 7.14
C SER A 233 5.45 -4.72 8.55
N PHE A 234 4.60 -4.98 9.54
CA PHE A 234 4.82 -4.59 10.93
C PHE A 234 5.00 -5.80 11.86
N ASP A 235 6.05 -5.75 12.67
CA ASP A 235 6.26 -6.63 13.80
C ASP A 235 5.39 -6.21 14.99
N ILE A 236 4.99 -7.16 15.83
CA ILE A 236 4.16 -6.90 17.02
C ILE A 236 5.04 -6.98 18.26
N GLU A 237 4.98 -5.95 19.11
CA GLU A 237 5.60 -5.91 20.43
C GLU A 237 4.51 -5.89 21.52
N GLU A 238 4.54 -6.88 22.41
CA GLU A 238 3.52 -7.12 23.45
C GLU A 238 4.12 -7.10 24.87
N ASP A 239 5.34 -6.61 25.06
CA ASP A 239 5.96 -6.48 26.38
C ASP A 239 5.34 -5.32 27.19
N ALA A 240 4.60 -5.66 28.25
CA ALA A 240 3.95 -4.71 29.14
C ALA A 240 4.92 -3.70 29.80
N GLN A 241 6.15 -4.11 30.11
CA GLN A 241 7.14 -3.23 30.72
C GLN A 241 7.63 -2.20 29.71
N LEU A 242 7.88 -2.61 28.46
CA LEU A 242 8.24 -1.69 27.40
C LEU A 242 7.09 -0.76 27.06
N CYS A 243 5.85 -1.26 26.93
CA CYS A 243 4.67 -0.41 26.74
C CYS A 243 4.55 0.66 27.85
N SER A 244 4.78 0.28 29.11
CA SER A 244 4.78 1.25 30.21
C SER A 244 5.93 2.25 30.14
N GLN A 245 7.10 1.88 29.62
CA GLN A 245 8.23 2.80 29.47
C GLN A 245 8.00 3.86 28.39
N TYR A 246 7.24 3.51 27.33
CA TYR A 246 6.88 4.41 26.24
C TYR A 246 5.54 5.13 26.43
N ASP A 247 4.94 5.01 27.63
CA ASP A 247 3.62 5.56 27.99
C ASP A 247 2.51 5.10 27.03
N ILE A 248 2.48 3.81 26.67
CA ILE A 248 1.50 3.21 25.76
C ILE A 248 0.40 2.52 26.58
N ALA A 249 -0.78 3.15 26.64
CA ALA A 249 -1.93 2.62 27.38
C ALA A 249 -2.63 1.46 26.65
N VAL A 250 -2.89 1.59 25.34
CA VAL A 250 -3.56 0.54 24.54
C VAL A 250 -2.67 0.08 23.38
N ALA A 251 -2.35 0.98 22.46
CA ALA A 251 -1.54 0.67 21.29
C ALA A 251 -0.78 1.90 20.80
N ALA A 252 0.23 1.66 19.97
CA ALA A 252 0.96 2.69 19.23
C ALA A 252 1.68 2.05 18.03
N ILE A 253 2.08 2.86 17.05
CA ILE A 253 2.80 2.42 15.86
C ILE A 253 4.07 3.24 15.62
N ASP A 254 5.15 2.54 15.26
CA ASP A 254 6.41 3.13 14.81
C ASP A 254 6.67 2.68 13.37
N VAL A 255 6.48 3.61 12.44
CA VAL A 255 6.65 3.38 11.00
C VAL A 255 8.13 3.24 10.62
N GLY A 256 9.03 3.95 11.32
CA GLY A 256 10.46 3.92 11.01
C GLY A 256 11.13 2.59 11.36
N VAL A 257 10.68 1.98 12.46
CA VAL A 257 11.17 0.67 12.92
C VAL A 257 10.30 -0.48 12.42
N GLY A 258 9.10 -0.20 11.91
CA GLY A 258 8.17 -1.22 11.42
C GLY A 258 7.56 -2.04 12.56
N LYS A 259 7.20 -1.38 13.67
CA LYS A 259 6.63 -2.04 14.86
C LYS A 259 5.26 -1.48 15.24
N ILE A 260 4.36 -2.37 15.64
CA ILE A 260 3.11 -2.05 16.33
C ILE A 260 3.22 -2.55 17.76
N TRP A 261 2.99 -1.66 18.70
CA TRP A 261 2.98 -1.92 20.12
C TRP A 261 1.55 -2.18 20.57
N ILE A 262 1.32 -3.29 21.27
CA ILE A 262 0.00 -3.63 21.82
C ILE A 262 0.17 -3.95 23.30
N ASN A 263 -0.42 -3.13 24.17
CA ASN A 263 -0.29 -3.32 25.60
C ASN A 263 -1.20 -4.48 26.07
N PRO A 264 -0.64 -5.60 26.57
CA PRO A 264 -1.44 -6.74 27.03
C PRO A 264 -2.29 -6.42 28.27
N ALA A 265 -1.94 -5.37 29.03
CA ALA A 265 -2.70 -4.90 30.19
C ALA A 265 -4.00 -4.17 29.81
N ALA A 266 -4.18 -3.80 28.53
CA ALA A 266 -5.42 -3.21 28.04
C ALA A 266 -6.58 -4.22 27.95
N HIS A 267 -6.28 -5.54 28.03
CA HIS A 267 -7.27 -6.62 28.07
C HIS A 267 -8.32 -6.58 26.93
N LEU A 268 -7.89 -6.19 25.73
CA LEU A 268 -8.76 -6.07 24.56
C LEU A 268 -9.43 -7.40 24.20
N LYS A 269 -10.72 -7.35 23.87
CA LYS A 269 -11.46 -8.46 23.28
C LYS A 269 -11.13 -8.63 21.80
N PRO A 270 -11.45 -9.77 21.15
CA PRO A 270 -11.10 -10.00 19.74
C PRO A 270 -11.58 -8.92 18.77
N ALA A 271 -12.82 -8.42 18.92
CA ALA A 271 -13.34 -7.36 18.08
C ALA A 271 -12.65 -6.01 18.34
N GLU A 272 -12.27 -5.73 19.59
CA GLU A 272 -11.54 -4.51 19.98
C GLU A 272 -10.09 -4.55 19.48
N MET A 273 -9.44 -5.71 19.55
CA MET A 273 -8.11 -5.92 18.97
C MET A 273 -8.13 -5.67 17.46
N LEU A 274 -9.14 -6.19 16.75
CA LEU A 274 -9.28 -5.96 15.31
C LEU A 274 -9.41 -4.48 14.97
N PHE A 275 -10.24 -3.75 15.73
CA PHE A 275 -10.43 -2.31 15.55
C PHE A 275 -9.13 -1.54 15.80
N VAL A 276 -8.48 -1.76 16.94
CA VAL A 276 -7.24 -1.08 17.32
C VAL A 276 -6.11 -1.40 16.34
N PHE A 277 -5.95 -2.65 15.94
CA PHE A 277 -4.90 -3.02 14.98
C PHE A 277 -5.13 -2.36 13.62
N ALA A 278 -6.37 -2.34 13.13
CA ALA A 278 -6.71 -1.65 11.89
C ALA A 278 -6.50 -0.13 11.98
N HIS A 279 -6.79 0.47 13.15
CA HIS A 279 -6.55 1.88 13.43
C HIS A 279 -5.06 2.25 13.30
N GLU A 280 -4.19 1.52 13.98
CA GLU A 280 -2.73 1.75 13.90
C GLU A 280 -2.21 1.61 12.45
N LEU A 281 -2.69 0.61 11.71
CA LEU A 281 -2.30 0.42 10.31
C LEU A 281 -2.74 1.58 9.41
N LEU A 282 -3.91 2.19 9.68
CA LEU A 282 -4.37 3.35 8.90
C LEU A 282 -3.53 4.60 9.17
N HIS A 283 -3.04 4.82 10.39
CA HIS A 283 -2.06 5.89 10.66
C HIS A 283 -0.80 5.75 9.81
N ALA A 284 -0.27 4.53 9.70
CA ALA A 284 0.89 4.25 8.85
C ALA A 284 0.57 4.36 7.35
N GLY A 285 -0.53 3.76 6.89
CA GLY A 285 -0.91 3.76 5.49
C GLY A 285 -1.23 5.14 4.94
N LEU A 286 -1.79 6.02 5.77
CA LEU A 286 -2.14 7.40 5.43
C LEU A 286 -0.99 8.40 5.65
N ASN A 287 0.19 7.94 6.03
CA ASN A 287 1.37 8.75 6.34
C ASN A 287 1.06 9.93 7.29
N HIS A 288 0.25 9.68 8.34
CA HIS A 288 -0.14 10.74 9.27
C HIS A 288 1.06 11.38 9.98
N ALA A 289 2.17 10.66 10.11
CA ALA A 289 3.40 11.18 10.70
C ALA A 289 3.99 12.33 9.87
N SER A 290 4.35 12.08 8.61
CA SER A 290 4.88 13.13 7.73
C SER A 290 3.85 14.17 7.29
N ARG A 291 2.54 13.83 7.26
CA ARG A 291 1.46 14.79 6.97
C ARG A 291 1.26 15.86 8.04
N ARG A 292 1.82 15.69 9.24
CA ARG A 292 1.72 16.68 10.33
C ARG A 292 2.23 18.07 9.93
N ARG A 293 3.28 18.18 9.12
CA ARG A 293 3.81 19.44 8.53
C ARG A 293 3.91 20.62 9.51
N GLY A 294 4.39 20.37 10.74
CA GLY A 294 4.60 21.39 11.75
C GLY A 294 3.37 21.76 12.60
N ARG A 295 2.24 21.08 12.41
CA ARG A 295 1.06 21.14 13.30
C ARG A 295 1.39 20.64 14.71
N ASP A 296 0.59 21.06 15.69
CA ASP A 296 0.67 20.57 17.07
C ASP A 296 0.44 19.05 17.08
N ALA A 297 1.39 18.30 17.66
CA ALA A 297 1.43 16.84 17.51
C ALA A 297 0.26 16.14 18.21
N GLU A 298 -0.16 16.62 19.39
CA GLU A 298 -1.28 16.02 20.12
C GLU A 298 -2.59 16.30 19.41
N LEU A 299 -2.80 17.55 18.98
CA LEU A 299 -4.01 17.95 18.28
C LEU A 299 -4.15 17.27 16.91
N TRP A 300 -3.03 17.11 16.20
CA TRP A 300 -2.98 16.40 14.93
C TRP A 300 -3.35 14.93 15.10
N ASN A 301 -2.82 14.24 16.12
CA ASN A 301 -3.20 12.85 16.37
C ASN A 301 -4.70 12.72 16.64
N VAL A 302 -5.25 13.58 17.50
CA VAL A 302 -6.69 13.60 17.81
C VAL A 302 -7.53 13.77 16.54
N ALA A 303 -7.14 14.67 15.63
CA ALA A 303 -7.84 14.87 14.37
C ALA A 303 -7.79 13.63 13.46
N CYS A 304 -6.62 13.00 13.35
CA CYS A 304 -6.44 11.73 12.65
C CYS A 304 -7.29 10.61 13.25
N ASP A 305 -7.36 10.50 14.58
CA ASP A 305 -8.11 9.45 15.25
C ASP A 305 -9.61 9.57 15.00
N PHE A 306 -10.17 10.80 14.99
CA PHE A 306 -11.58 11.03 14.70
C PHE A 306 -11.98 10.45 13.33
N ILE A 307 -11.20 10.74 12.30
CA ILE A 307 -11.54 10.31 10.94
C ILE A 307 -11.24 8.83 10.71
N ILE A 308 -10.16 8.29 11.27
CA ILE A 308 -9.87 6.85 11.23
C ILE A 308 -11.00 6.07 11.90
N ASN A 309 -11.45 6.50 13.07
CA ASN A 309 -12.53 5.84 13.80
C ASN A 309 -13.85 5.88 13.03
N ASP A 310 -14.18 7.01 12.39
CA ASP A 310 -15.35 7.13 11.53
C ASP A 310 -15.32 6.10 10.38
N TRP A 311 -14.20 6.02 9.64
CA TRP A 311 -14.06 5.05 8.55
C TRP A 311 -14.09 3.59 9.02
N LEU A 312 -13.46 3.25 10.14
CA LEU A 312 -13.50 1.88 10.68
C LEU A 312 -14.91 1.49 11.11
N ILE A 313 -15.69 2.42 11.66
CA ILE A 313 -17.09 2.21 12.02
C ILE A 313 -17.94 2.02 10.75
N GLU A 314 -17.77 2.86 9.73
CA GLU A 314 -18.50 2.76 8.47
C GLU A 314 -18.20 1.44 7.73
N MET A 315 -16.93 1.01 7.73
CA MET A 315 -16.50 -0.28 7.18
C MET A 315 -16.89 -1.48 8.05
N GLN A 316 -17.43 -1.25 9.26
CA GLN A 316 -17.78 -2.29 10.24
C GLN A 316 -16.59 -3.20 10.63
N ILE A 317 -15.39 -2.62 10.75
CA ILE A 317 -14.18 -3.35 11.12
C ILE A 317 -14.05 -3.43 12.64
N GLY A 318 -14.31 -4.60 13.20
CA GLY A 318 -14.16 -4.83 14.65
C GLY A 318 -15.20 -4.08 15.49
N ALA A 319 -14.85 -3.79 16.73
CA ALA A 319 -15.66 -2.99 17.65
C ALA A 319 -14.78 -1.99 18.39
N PRO A 320 -15.20 -0.74 18.57
CA PRO A 320 -14.37 0.25 19.24
C PRO A 320 -14.13 -0.14 20.71
N PRO A 321 -12.90 0.07 21.23
CA PRO A 321 -12.59 -0.22 22.63
C PRO A 321 -13.32 0.75 23.57
N ALA A 322 -13.60 0.31 24.80
CA ALA A 322 -14.26 1.13 25.82
C ALA A 322 -13.44 2.36 26.28
N ILE A 323 -12.15 2.41 25.97
CA ILE A 323 -11.21 3.48 26.33
C ILE A 323 -10.67 4.10 25.04
N GLY A 324 -10.62 5.44 24.98
CA GLY A 324 -9.92 6.17 23.91
C GLY A 324 -10.66 6.27 22.57
N LEU A 325 -11.94 5.92 22.51
CA LEU A 325 -12.72 6.12 21.28
C LEU A 325 -13.02 7.61 21.07
N LEU A 326 -12.37 8.19 20.07
CA LEU A 326 -12.66 9.53 19.57
C LEU A 326 -13.60 9.39 18.37
N TYR A 327 -14.89 9.65 18.59
CA TYR A 327 -15.91 9.63 17.54
C TYR A 327 -16.89 10.79 17.74
N ASP A 328 -17.11 11.56 16.69
CA ASP A 328 -18.11 12.62 16.64
C ASP A 328 -18.68 12.70 15.23
N ALA A 329 -19.99 12.47 15.09
CA ALA A 329 -20.67 12.47 13.80
C ALA A 329 -20.56 13.81 13.05
N ARG A 330 -20.23 14.91 13.74
CA ARG A 330 -20.00 16.22 13.13
C ARG A 330 -18.77 16.26 12.22
N PHE A 331 -17.82 15.35 12.44
CA PHE A 331 -16.58 15.26 11.66
C PHE A 331 -16.65 14.24 10.52
N SER A 332 -17.79 13.56 10.37
CA SER A 332 -17.95 12.56 9.30
C SER A 332 -17.85 13.22 7.92
N GLY A 333 -17.02 12.63 7.05
CA GLY A 333 -16.74 13.15 5.71
C GLY A 333 -15.75 14.31 5.65
N MET A 334 -15.17 14.76 6.78
CA MET A 334 -14.08 15.75 6.80
C MET A 334 -12.71 15.05 6.70
N SER A 335 -11.72 15.75 6.17
CA SER A 335 -10.31 15.32 6.22
C SER A 335 -9.70 15.53 7.61
N ALA A 336 -8.58 14.86 7.90
CA ALA A 336 -7.82 15.08 9.14
C ALA A 336 -7.38 16.54 9.28
N GLU A 337 -7.03 17.21 8.18
CA GLU A 337 -6.68 18.62 8.14
C GLU A 337 -7.85 19.53 8.52
N GLU A 338 -9.05 19.31 7.97
CA GLU A 338 -10.23 20.11 8.30
C GLU A 338 -10.66 19.93 9.77
N ILE A 339 -10.57 18.69 10.29
CA ILE A 339 -10.84 18.41 11.71
C ILE A 339 -9.81 19.11 12.60
N TYR A 340 -8.53 19.09 12.21
CA TYR A 340 -7.49 19.82 12.94
C TYR A 340 -7.78 21.32 12.98
N ASP A 341 -8.16 21.92 11.86
CA ASP A 341 -8.46 23.36 11.77
C ASP A 341 -9.67 23.76 12.63
N ASP A 342 -10.70 22.91 12.71
CA ASP A 342 -11.84 23.09 13.62
C ASP A 342 -11.42 22.99 15.10
N LEU A 343 -10.68 21.92 15.45
CA LEU A 343 -10.22 21.70 16.83
C LEU A 343 -9.21 22.77 17.29
N ALA A 344 -8.43 23.35 16.37
CA ALA A 344 -7.48 24.42 16.67
C ALA A 344 -8.16 25.71 17.13
N GLN A 345 -9.45 25.92 16.84
CA GLN A 345 -10.20 27.08 17.32
C GLN A 345 -10.43 27.06 18.85
N ASP A 346 -10.40 25.89 19.49
CA ASP A 346 -10.55 25.73 20.95
C ASP A 346 -9.57 24.68 21.53
N MET A 347 -8.26 24.97 21.42
CA MET A 347 -7.18 24.09 21.86
C MET A 347 -7.28 23.62 23.32
N ARG A 348 -7.98 24.35 24.19
CA ARG A 348 -8.16 23.98 25.61
C ARG A 348 -9.10 22.79 25.81
N LYS A 349 -10.09 22.61 24.94
CA LYS A 349 -10.98 21.44 24.98
C LYS A 349 -10.31 20.24 24.34
N ALA A 350 -9.62 20.44 23.22
CA ALA A 350 -8.98 19.35 22.48
C ALA A 350 -7.90 18.63 23.30
N ARG A 351 -7.08 19.35 24.08
CA ARG A 351 -6.05 18.76 24.97
C ARG A 351 -6.59 17.89 26.12
N LYS A 352 -7.91 17.82 26.32
CA LYS A 352 -8.54 16.94 27.33
C LYS A 352 -8.96 15.59 26.75
N LEU A 353 -8.89 15.43 25.42
CA LEU A 353 -9.22 14.20 24.73
C LEU A 353 -8.12 13.16 24.95
N ILE A 354 -8.50 11.89 25.01
CA ILE A 354 -7.62 10.76 25.32
C ILE A 354 -7.60 9.87 24.08
N THR A 355 -6.42 9.58 23.55
CA THR A 355 -6.20 8.70 22.38
C THR A 355 -5.97 7.26 22.84
N LEU A 356 -5.72 6.33 21.90
CA LEU A 356 -5.43 4.94 22.24
C LEU A 356 -4.10 4.78 23.00
N ARG A 357 -3.10 5.61 22.70
CA ARG A 357 -1.86 5.65 23.49
C ARG A 357 -2.07 6.19 24.90
N GLY A 358 -3.09 7.00 25.16
CA GLY A 358 -3.46 7.49 26.49
C GLY A 358 -3.40 9.01 26.63
N ARG A 359 -2.97 9.52 27.79
CA ARG A 359 -2.87 10.98 28.08
C ARG A 359 -1.52 11.60 27.70
N ALA A 360 -0.56 10.79 27.27
CA ALA A 360 0.82 11.20 27.06
C ALA A 360 1.25 10.89 25.61
N GLY A 361 0.87 11.78 24.69
CA GLY A 361 1.33 11.79 23.30
C GLY A 361 0.45 11.03 22.30
N GLY A 362 0.70 11.27 21.01
CA GLY A 362 -0.02 10.65 19.89
C GLY A 362 0.41 9.21 19.62
N ASP A 363 -0.42 8.47 18.88
CA ASP A 363 -0.30 7.03 18.62
C ASP A 363 0.90 6.67 17.72
N ILE A 364 1.47 7.67 17.02
CA ILE A 364 2.68 7.53 16.21
C ILE A 364 3.94 7.81 17.04
N ILE A 365 4.91 6.89 17.00
CA ILE A 365 6.20 6.99 17.68
C ILE A 365 7.35 7.05 16.65
N GLY A 366 8.33 7.93 16.86
CA GLY A 366 9.54 8.05 16.01
C GLY A 366 9.93 9.50 15.67
N GLU A 367 11.17 9.72 15.19
CA GLU A 367 11.66 11.04 14.72
C GLU A 367 11.66 11.12 13.17
N ASP A 368 11.06 12.19 12.62
CA ASP A 368 10.74 12.43 11.20
C ASP A 368 11.96 12.68 10.26
N HIS A 369 13.16 12.15 10.55
CA HIS A 369 14.40 12.60 9.89
C HIS A 369 15.30 11.53 9.27
N ASP A 370 14.91 10.25 9.24
CA ASP A 370 15.72 9.17 8.62
C ASP A 370 15.18 8.73 7.23
N ARG A 371 16.07 8.38 6.31
CA ARG A 371 15.72 7.80 4.99
C ARG A 371 14.93 6.50 5.13
N ARG A 372 15.24 5.71 6.16
CA ARG A 372 14.55 4.45 6.45
C ARG A 372 13.06 4.65 6.71
N PHE A 373 12.72 5.76 7.36
CA PHE A 373 11.36 6.19 7.63
C PHE A 373 10.64 6.60 6.33
N THR A 374 11.29 7.39 5.47
CA THR A 374 10.68 7.81 4.20
C THR A 374 10.41 6.65 3.25
N ASP A 375 11.29 5.63 3.24
CA ASP A 375 11.08 4.42 2.44
C ASP A 375 9.94 3.55 2.99
N ALA A 376 9.83 3.46 4.33
CA ALA A 376 8.75 2.74 5.00
C ALA A 376 7.38 3.38 4.75
N GLU A 377 7.27 4.71 4.86
CA GLU A 377 6.04 5.44 4.52
C GLU A 377 5.69 5.30 3.03
N ALA A 378 6.68 5.38 2.14
CA ALA A 378 6.44 5.17 0.71
C ALA A 378 5.95 3.75 0.41
N TYR A 379 6.44 2.75 1.15
CA TYR A 379 5.92 1.39 1.10
C TYR A 379 4.48 1.31 1.63
N CYS A 380 4.20 1.88 2.81
CA CYS A 380 2.87 1.84 3.43
C CYS A 380 1.81 2.46 2.52
N ARG A 381 2.10 3.64 1.96
CA ARG A 381 1.23 4.29 0.96
C ARG A 381 0.95 3.39 -0.25
N ARG A 382 1.97 2.76 -0.83
CA ARG A 382 1.80 1.85 -1.97
C ARG A 382 0.98 0.62 -1.60
N ALA A 383 1.20 0.06 -0.41
CA ALA A 383 0.46 -1.08 0.11
C ALA A 383 -1.03 -0.74 0.29
N LEU A 384 -1.33 0.42 0.87
CA LEU A 384 -2.69 0.90 1.07
C LEU A 384 -3.40 1.16 -0.27
N TRP A 385 -2.73 1.80 -1.23
CA TRP A 385 -3.26 2.00 -2.59
C TRP A 385 -3.59 0.68 -3.27
N GLN A 386 -2.67 -0.29 -3.25
CA GLN A 386 -2.90 -1.61 -3.85
C GLN A 386 -4.06 -2.37 -3.16
N GLY A 387 -4.18 -2.22 -1.84
CA GLY A 387 -5.29 -2.78 -1.08
C GLY A 387 -6.63 -2.17 -1.48
N MET A 388 -6.70 -0.83 -1.61
CA MET A 388 -7.88 -0.12 -2.11
C MET A 388 -8.24 -0.59 -3.52
N ASP A 389 -7.27 -0.71 -4.41
CA ASP A 389 -7.47 -1.14 -5.80
C ASP A 389 -8.12 -2.53 -5.87
N ARG A 390 -7.65 -3.47 -5.04
CA ARG A 390 -8.25 -4.81 -4.91
C ARG A 390 -9.67 -4.78 -4.37
N CYS A 391 -9.96 -3.89 -3.43
CA CYS A 391 -11.32 -3.70 -2.92
C CYS A 391 -12.27 -3.13 -3.97
N LEU A 392 -11.78 -2.22 -4.83
CA LEU A 392 -12.60 -1.55 -5.86
C LEU A 392 -12.82 -2.41 -7.12
N TYR A 393 -11.80 -3.18 -7.53
CA TYR A 393 -11.88 -4.06 -8.70
C TYR A 393 -12.35 -5.49 -8.38
N GLY A 394 -12.59 -5.80 -7.10
CA GLY A 394 -13.17 -7.06 -6.67
C GLY A 394 -14.64 -7.21 -7.10
N THR A 395 -15.10 -8.45 -7.24
CA THR A 395 -16.48 -8.78 -7.64
C THR A 395 -17.54 -8.54 -6.54
N THR A 396 -17.12 -8.17 -5.33
CA THR A 396 -17.98 -7.83 -4.21
C THR A 396 -18.30 -6.33 -4.15
N ARG A 397 -19.53 -5.98 -3.77
CA ARG A 397 -19.99 -4.60 -3.60
C ARG A 397 -19.05 -3.82 -2.67
N GLY A 398 -18.55 -2.67 -3.13
CA GLY A 398 -17.61 -1.85 -2.37
C GLY A 398 -18.20 -1.34 -1.06
N THR A 399 -17.52 -1.62 0.05
CA THR A 399 -17.85 -1.15 1.41
C THR A 399 -16.89 -0.06 1.90
N LEU A 400 -16.05 0.47 1.01
CA LEU A 400 -15.08 1.51 1.35
C LEU A 400 -15.76 2.90 1.37
N PRO A 401 -15.57 3.68 2.46
CA PRO A 401 -16.02 5.06 2.54
C PRO A 401 -15.45 5.93 1.42
N ALA A 402 -16.26 6.85 0.89
CA ALA A 402 -15.83 7.76 -0.17
C ALA A 402 -14.65 8.65 0.28
N GLY A 403 -14.71 9.19 1.51
CA GLY A 403 -13.63 10.02 2.07
C GLY A 403 -12.30 9.27 2.19
N LEU A 404 -12.33 7.99 2.58
CA LEU A 404 -11.13 7.16 2.64
C LEU A 404 -10.53 6.91 1.24
N ILE A 405 -11.37 6.67 0.24
CA ILE A 405 -10.92 6.52 -1.15
C ILE A 405 -10.25 7.81 -1.65
N GLU A 406 -10.86 8.96 -1.37
CA GLU A 406 -10.32 10.27 -1.76
C GLU A 406 -8.98 10.55 -1.09
N GLU A 407 -8.85 10.22 0.19
CA GLU A 407 -7.61 10.38 0.97
C GLU A 407 -6.47 9.49 0.44
N ILE A 408 -6.74 8.20 0.21
CA ILE A 408 -5.76 7.29 -0.40
C ILE A 408 -5.36 7.78 -1.79
N ARG A 409 -6.32 8.32 -2.55
CA ARG A 409 -6.02 8.85 -3.88
C ARG A 409 -5.16 10.09 -3.85
N SER A 410 -5.49 11.03 -2.97
CA SER A 410 -4.72 12.26 -2.72
C SER A 410 -3.28 11.92 -2.34
N LEU A 411 -3.09 10.95 -1.46
CA LEU A 411 -1.77 10.48 -1.03
C LEU A 411 -0.91 9.89 -2.15
N ALA A 412 -1.53 9.11 -3.04
CA ALA A 412 -0.83 8.40 -4.11
C ALA A 412 -0.57 9.26 -5.35
N GLN A 413 -1.11 10.48 -5.41
CA GLN A 413 -0.63 11.45 -6.37
C GLN A 413 0.84 11.75 -6.04
N PRO A 414 1.79 11.48 -6.97
CA PRO A 414 3.17 11.87 -6.75
C PRO A 414 3.21 13.38 -6.49
N PRO A 415 4.05 13.89 -5.56
CA PRO A 415 4.36 15.31 -5.55
C PRO A 415 4.87 15.63 -6.95
N VAL A 416 4.17 16.52 -7.63
CA VAL A 416 4.31 16.58 -9.07
C VAL A 416 5.75 16.99 -9.40
N PRO A 417 6.48 16.29 -10.29
CA PRO A 417 7.88 16.60 -10.58
C PRO A 417 8.13 18.06 -10.97
N TRP A 418 7.13 18.74 -11.57
CA TRP A 418 7.22 20.15 -11.91
C TRP A 418 7.17 21.07 -10.69
N ASP A 419 6.50 20.68 -9.59
CA ASP A 419 6.41 21.45 -8.35
C ASP A 419 7.78 21.52 -7.68
N VAL A 420 8.49 20.38 -7.61
CA VAL A 420 9.87 20.31 -7.12
C VAL A 420 10.83 21.10 -8.01
N ALA A 421 10.74 20.95 -9.34
CA ALA A 421 11.61 21.67 -10.26
C ALA A 421 11.33 23.19 -10.28
N LEU A 422 10.07 23.58 -10.10
CA LEU A 422 9.66 24.98 -9.92
C LEU A 422 10.18 25.53 -8.59
N ALA A 423 10.09 24.75 -7.50
CA ALA A 423 10.68 25.11 -6.22
C ALA A 423 12.20 25.33 -6.35
N GLU A 424 12.94 24.41 -6.97
CA GLU A 424 14.37 24.57 -7.22
C GLU A 424 14.70 25.85 -8.02
N TRP A 425 13.84 26.22 -8.97
CA TRP A 425 13.97 27.49 -9.69
C TRP A 425 13.73 28.70 -8.77
N PHE A 426 12.71 28.67 -7.91
CA PHE A 426 12.52 29.70 -6.88
C PHE A 426 13.70 29.76 -5.90
N ASP A 427 14.31 28.63 -5.56
CA ASP A 427 15.46 28.54 -4.66
C ASP A 427 16.70 29.23 -5.23
N GLU A 428 16.95 29.02 -6.52
CA GLU A 428 18.05 29.60 -7.28
C GLU A 428 17.92 31.14 -7.38
N HIS A 429 16.70 31.64 -7.61
CA HIS A 429 16.46 33.07 -7.85
C HIS A 429 16.13 33.88 -6.60
N PHE A 430 15.55 33.22 -5.58
CA PHE A 430 15.13 33.84 -4.33
C PHE A 430 15.74 33.11 -3.14
N PRO A 431 17.09 33.06 -3.03
CA PRO A 431 17.74 32.47 -1.88
C PRO A 431 17.29 33.17 -0.60
N PRO A 432 17.17 32.44 0.53
CA PRO A 432 16.82 33.05 1.81
C PRO A 432 17.80 34.18 2.14
N PRO A 433 17.32 35.36 2.59
CA PRO A 433 18.21 36.46 2.91
C PRO A 433 19.19 36.07 4.01
N GLU A 434 20.47 36.38 3.80
CA GLU A 434 21.51 36.10 4.78
C GLU A 434 21.23 36.83 6.10
N ARG A 435 21.23 36.07 7.20
CA ARG A 435 20.98 36.62 8.53
C ARG A 435 22.25 37.29 9.06
N HIS A 436 22.47 38.54 8.70
CA HIS A 436 23.58 39.32 9.24
C HIS A 436 23.39 39.60 10.73
N ARG A 437 24.42 39.31 11.51
CA ARG A 437 24.49 39.64 12.93
C ARG A 437 25.14 41.01 13.11
N SER A 438 24.53 41.88 13.92
CA SER A 438 25.05 43.21 14.22
C SER A 438 24.98 43.50 15.72
N TYR A 439 25.99 44.20 16.23
CA TYR A 439 26.01 44.73 17.60
C TYR A 439 25.49 46.17 17.68
N ALA A 440 25.02 46.75 16.57
CA ALA A 440 24.54 48.14 16.52
C ALA A 440 23.26 48.37 17.36
N ARG A 441 22.52 47.30 17.69
CA ARG A 441 21.36 47.34 18.59
C ARG A 441 21.39 46.13 19.54
N PRO A 442 20.97 46.28 20.80
CA PRO A 442 20.85 45.16 21.73
C PRO A 442 19.89 44.08 21.22
N SER A 443 20.25 42.81 21.38
CA SER A 443 19.38 41.69 21.05
C SER A 443 18.13 41.66 21.94
N ARG A 444 16.99 41.20 21.43
CA ARG A 444 15.77 40.95 22.24
C ARG A 444 16.02 39.97 23.39
N ARG A 445 17.06 39.12 23.27
CA ARG A 445 17.47 38.15 24.29
C ARG A 445 18.55 38.71 25.24
N GLN A 446 18.90 40.00 25.14
CA GLN A 446 19.93 40.63 25.97
C GLN A 446 19.56 40.57 27.47
N SER A 447 18.26 40.63 27.80
CA SER A 447 17.79 40.55 29.19
C SER A 447 18.12 39.25 29.90
N ALA A 448 18.29 38.14 29.17
CA ALA A 448 18.62 36.84 29.77
C ALA A 448 20.08 36.75 30.22
N THR A 449 20.98 37.57 29.65
CA THR A 449 22.39 37.65 30.01
C THR A 449 22.87 39.10 29.87
N PRO A 450 22.55 39.98 30.85
CA PRO A 450 22.82 41.41 30.73
C PRO A 450 24.30 41.73 30.51
N ASP A 451 25.19 40.96 31.14
CA ASP A 451 26.63 41.21 31.16
C ASP A 451 27.38 40.67 29.93
N ILE A 452 26.70 39.92 29.06
CA ILE A 452 27.31 39.33 27.85
C ILE A 452 26.68 40.00 26.61
N PRO A 453 27.41 40.84 25.87
CA PRO A 453 26.89 41.46 24.65
C PRO A 453 26.46 40.41 23.63
N ARG A 454 25.17 40.42 23.24
CA ARG A 454 24.63 39.53 22.20
C ARG A 454 24.37 40.29 20.92
N ALA A 455 24.88 39.75 19.80
CA ALA A 455 24.53 40.28 18.49
C ALA A 455 23.03 40.13 18.22
N ALA A 456 22.40 41.19 17.71
CA ALA A 456 21.06 41.16 17.18
C ALA A 456 21.10 40.73 15.70
N ILE A 457 20.03 40.08 15.25
CA ILE A 457 19.85 39.82 13.82
C ILE A 457 19.43 41.15 13.17
N LYS A 458 20.24 41.63 12.23
CA LYS A 458 19.90 42.77 11.39
C LYS A 458 18.74 42.34 10.50
N LYS A 459 17.63 43.07 10.54
CA LYS A 459 16.55 42.86 9.57
C LYS A 459 17.07 43.21 8.17
N PRO A 460 16.65 42.48 7.11
CA PRO A 460 16.90 42.90 5.74
C PRO A 460 16.49 44.36 5.54
N SER A 461 17.19 45.09 4.69
CA SER A 461 16.76 46.46 4.36
C SER A 461 15.45 46.44 3.57
N ASP A 462 14.69 47.53 3.63
CA ASP A 462 13.46 47.65 2.83
C ASP A 462 13.76 47.57 1.32
N GLU A 463 14.95 48.01 0.88
CA GLU A 463 15.43 47.85 -0.50
C GLU A 463 15.67 46.38 -0.88
N GLU A 464 16.31 45.60 0.00
CA GLU A 464 16.54 44.16 -0.21
C GLU A 464 15.21 43.41 -0.31
N LEU A 465 14.22 43.76 0.51
CA LEU A 465 12.89 43.17 0.45
C LEU A 465 12.16 43.58 -0.84
N CYS A 466 12.12 44.87 -1.17
CA CYS A 466 11.46 45.39 -2.37
C CYS A 466 12.11 44.92 -3.68
N SER A 467 13.38 44.49 -3.67
CA SER A 467 14.04 43.91 -4.85
C SER A 467 13.62 42.47 -5.17
N ARG A 468 12.98 41.77 -4.23
CA ARG A 468 12.56 40.36 -4.40
C ARG A 468 11.24 40.30 -5.17
N VAL A 469 11.32 40.52 -6.47
CA VAL A 469 10.17 40.54 -7.38
C VAL A 469 10.46 39.73 -8.64
N PHE A 470 9.41 39.19 -9.25
CA PHE A 470 9.49 38.51 -10.56
C PHE A 470 8.31 38.88 -11.47
N GLY A 471 8.48 38.65 -12.75
CA GLY A 471 7.45 38.87 -13.76
C GLY A 471 6.70 37.59 -14.06
N VAL A 472 5.39 37.67 -14.27
CA VAL A 472 4.57 36.57 -14.80
C VAL A 472 3.94 37.03 -16.11
N VAL A 473 4.17 36.25 -17.17
CA VAL A 473 3.45 36.38 -18.44
C VAL A 473 2.45 35.23 -18.50
N LEU A 474 1.17 35.55 -18.35
CA LEU A 474 0.09 34.59 -18.29
C LEU A 474 -0.69 34.56 -19.60
N ASP A 475 -0.75 33.39 -20.22
CA ASP A 475 -1.72 33.10 -21.28
C ASP A 475 -3.14 33.01 -20.70
N THR A 476 -4.03 33.85 -21.21
CA THR A 476 -5.43 33.96 -20.80
C THR A 476 -6.39 33.65 -21.96
N SER A 477 -5.86 33.06 -23.02
CA SER A 477 -6.62 32.68 -24.20
C SER A 477 -7.71 31.66 -23.93
N GLY A 478 -8.58 31.49 -24.92
CA GLY A 478 -9.70 30.56 -24.83
C GLY A 478 -9.31 29.09 -24.65
N SER A 479 -8.09 28.69 -25.04
CA SER A 479 -7.60 27.31 -24.97
C SER A 479 -7.09 26.90 -23.57
N MET A 480 -6.79 27.88 -22.71
CA MET A 480 -6.36 27.62 -21.33
C MET A 480 -7.51 27.12 -20.44
N ASP A 481 -7.32 25.96 -19.81
CA ASP A 481 -8.25 25.41 -18.82
C ASP A 481 -8.20 26.22 -17.50
N PRO A 482 -9.33 26.78 -17.02
CA PRO A 482 -9.37 27.54 -15.77
C PRO A 482 -8.90 26.77 -14.53
N LYS A 483 -9.12 25.45 -14.46
CA LYS A 483 -8.69 24.66 -13.30
C LYS A 483 -7.18 24.52 -13.25
N LEU A 484 -6.56 24.19 -14.38
CA LEU A 484 -5.12 24.10 -14.52
C LEU A 484 -4.43 25.46 -14.25
N LEU A 485 -5.04 26.56 -14.71
CA LEU A 485 -4.57 27.91 -14.43
C LEU A 485 -4.61 28.24 -12.92
N GLY A 486 -5.70 27.89 -12.24
CA GLY A 486 -5.83 28.06 -10.79
C GLY A 486 -4.78 27.27 -10.01
N LYS A 487 -4.48 26.03 -10.43
CA LYS A 487 -3.41 25.22 -9.84
C LYS A 487 -2.03 25.86 -10.00
N ALA A 488 -1.71 26.32 -11.21
CA ALA A 488 -0.45 27.00 -11.51
C ALA A 488 -0.27 28.25 -10.63
N LEU A 489 -1.30 29.10 -10.56
CA LEU A 489 -1.26 30.31 -9.72
C LEU A 489 -1.16 29.99 -8.23
N GLY A 490 -1.85 28.95 -7.76
CA GLY A 490 -1.76 28.50 -6.37
C GLY A 490 -0.36 28.02 -5.97
N ALA A 491 0.28 27.22 -6.83
CA ALA A 491 1.65 26.76 -6.59
C ALA A 491 2.65 27.93 -6.58
N ILE A 492 2.54 28.85 -7.56
CA ILE A 492 3.36 30.06 -7.64
C ILE A 492 3.18 30.92 -6.39
N ALA A 493 1.95 31.13 -5.94
CA ALA A 493 1.65 31.90 -4.74
C ALA A 493 2.29 31.27 -3.49
N SER A 494 2.17 29.95 -3.33
CA SER A 494 2.76 29.19 -2.22
C SER A 494 4.28 29.35 -2.17
N TYR A 495 4.97 29.15 -3.30
CA TYR A 495 6.42 29.29 -3.35
C TYR A 495 6.88 30.73 -3.14
N ALA A 496 6.21 31.70 -3.78
CA ALA A 496 6.51 33.11 -3.61
C ALA A 496 6.36 33.55 -2.13
N LEU A 497 5.31 33.09 -1.45
CA LEU A 497 5.12 33.33 -0.01
C LEU A 497 6.22 32.68 0.83
N SER A 498 6.59 31.42 0.55
CA SER A 498 7.63 30.71 1.30
C SER A 498 9.02 31.34 1.17
N ARG A 499 9.25 32.12 0.11
CA ARG A 499 10.54 32.77 -0.22
C ARG A 499 10.55 34.26 0.03
N ASP A 500 9.56 34.78 0.77
CA ASP A 500 9.44 36.20 1.09
C ASP A 500 9.55 37.07 -0.19
N VAL A 501 8.90 36.65 -1.28
CA VAL A 501 8.78 37.47 -2.50
C VAL A 501 7.85 38.64 -2.17
N PHE A 502 8.29 39.85 -2.47
CA PHE A 502 7.56 41.06 -2.13
C PHE A 502 6.35 41.29 -3.03
N ALA A 503 6.54 41.18 -4.34
CA ALA A 503 5.48 41.40 -5.32
C ALA A 503 5.78 40.70 -6.65
N VAL A 504 4.72 40.43 -7.41
CA VAL A 504 4.76 39.83 -8.73
C VAL A 504 4.23 40.85 -9.75
N ARG A 505 4.97 41.11 -10.83
CA ARG A 505 4.47 41.95 -11.93
C ARG A 505 3.71 41.07 -12.90
N PHE A 506 2.40 41.28 -13.00
CA PHE A 506 1.53 40.36 -13.71
C PHE A 506 1.11 40.94 -15.07
N ILE A 507 1.42 40.23 -16.15
CA ILE A 507 1.01 40.59 -17.50
C ILE A 507 0.25 39.43 -18.08
N CYS A 508 -0.96 39.71 -18.54
CA CYS A 508 -1.78 38.72 -19.20
C CYS A 508 -1.76 38.95 -20.70
N CYS A 509 -1.82 37.86 -21.45
CA CYS A 509 -1.82 37.84 -22.90
C CYS A 509 -3.02 37.04 -23.40
N ASP A 510 -3.77 37.62 -24.32
CA ASP A 510 -4.69 36.92 -25.20
C ASP A 510 -4.46 37.41 -26.64
N ALA A 511 -5.48 37.91 -27.34
CA ALA A 511 -5.31 38.62 -28.60
C ALA A 511 -4.53 39.94 -28.42
N ARG A 512 -4.41 40.45 -27.18
CA ARG A 512 -3.60 41.61 -26.81
C ARG A 512 -2.92 41.38 -25.46
N ALA A 513 -1.79 42.05 -25.22
CA ALA A 513 -1.14 42.05 -23.91
C ALA A 513 -1.67 43.19 -23.02
N TYR A 514 -1.89 42.90 -21.75
CA TYR A 514 -2.35 43.86 -20.75
C TYR A 514 -1.61 43.70 -19.41
N ASP A 515 -1.19 44.82 -18.86
CA ASP A 515 -0.49 44.91 -17.57
C ASP A 515 -1.50 45.00 -16.43
N ARG A 516 -1.46 44.03 -15.52
CA ARG A 516 -2.27 44.03 -14.29
C ARG A 516 -1.56 44.68 -13.11
N GLY A 517 -0.32 45.13 -13.30
CA GLY A 517 0.45 45.83 -12.28
C GLY A 517 1.10 44.88 -11.28
N TRP A 518 1.41 45.44 -10.11
CA TRP A 518 2.01 44.71 -8.99
C TRP A 518 0.93 44.00 -8.17
N VAL A 519 1.07 42.68 -8.02
CA VAL A 519 0.19 41.84 -7.22
C VAL A 519 1.01 41.19 -6.11
N ARG A 520 0.50 41.18 -4.88
CA ARG A 520 1.16 40.46 -3.78
C ARG A 520 0.92 38.97 -3.91
N PRO A 521 1.85 38.11 -3.45
CA PRO A 521 1.65 36.66 -3.51
C PRO A 521 0.35 36.17 -2.85
N GLU A 522 -0.04 36.80 -1.73
CA GLU A 522 -1.30 36.53 -1.00
C GLU A 522 -2.57 36.79 -1.83
N ASP A 523 -2.48 37.68 -2.81
CA ASP A 523 -3.60 38.16 -3.62
C ASP A 523 -3.72 37.44 -4.98
N LEU A 524 -2.72 36.64 -5.36
CA LEU A 524 -2.63 36.00 -6.69
C LEU A 524 -3.83 35.12 -7.03
N VAL A 525 -4.33 34.35 -6.06
CA VAL A 525 -5.45 33.40 -6.26
C VAL A 525 -6.81 34.12 -6.20
N HIS A 526 -6.92 35.17 -5.39
CA HIS A 526 -8.20 35.85 -5.10
C HIS A 526 -8.57 36.94 -6.12
N HIS A 527 -7.57 37.59 -6.75
CA HIS A 527 -7.80 38.71 -7.66
C HIS A 527 -7.89 38.32 -9.15
N PHE A 528 -7.93 37.04 -9.46
CA PHE A 528 -7.91 36.58 -10.84
C PHE A 528 -9.31 36.43 -11.42
N THR A 529 -9.82 37.51 -12.02
CA THR A 529 -11.00 37.47 -12.90
C THR A 529 -10.54 37.38 -14.35
N LEU A 530 -10.76 36.24 -15.01
CA LEU A 530 -10.42 36.04 -16.42
C LEU A 530 -11.13 37.10 -17.28
N GLN A 531 -10.36 37.97 -17.94
CA GLN A 531 -10.87 38.98 -18.87
C GLN A 531 -10.30 38.69 -20.26
N GLY A 532 -11.18 38.54 -21.26
CA GLY A 532 -10.77 38.10 -22.58
C GLY A 532 -10.46 36.60 -22.61
N ARG A 533 -10.75 35.98 -23.76
CA ARG A 533 -10.50 34.56 -24.10
C ARG A 533 -10.29 34.44 -25.61
N GLY A 534 -9.64 35.43 -26.20
CA GLY A 534 -9.34 35.49 -27.64
C GLY A 534 -8.28 34.46 -28.05
N GLY A 535 -7.64 34.70 -29.20
CA GLY A 535 -6.41 33.98 -29.58
C GLY A 535 -5.25 34.32 -28.62
N THR A 536 -4.04 33.87 -28.94
CA THR A 536 -2.86 34.05 -28.08
C THR A 536 -1.71 34.67 -28.85
N VAL A 537 -1.16 35.79 -28.35
CA VAL A 537 0.13 36.35 -28.78
C VAL A 537 0.92 36.76 -27.54
N LEU A 538 2.07 36.10 -27.29
CA LEU A 538 2.83 36.25 -26.04
C LEU A 538 3.92 37.32 -26.12
N GLN A 539 4.50 37.52 -27.31
CA GLN A 539 5.60 38.44 -27.56
C GLN A 539 5.30 39.89 -27.12
N PRO A 540 4.09 40.46 -27.37
CA PRO A 540 3.75 41.79 -26.87
C PRO A 540 3.78 41.90 -25.34
N GLY A 541 3.45 40.82 -24.61
CA GLY A 541 3.51 40.81 -23.15
C GLY A 541 4.94 40.81 -22.63
N VAL A 542 5.82 40.04 -23.29
CA VAL A 542 7.26 40.02 -22.99
C VAL A 542 7.90 41.39 -23.29
N GLU A 543 7.54 42.01 -24.41
CA GLU A 543 7.99 43.36 -24.76
C GLU A 543 7.52 44.42 -23.76
N LEU A 544 6.32 44.26 -23.21
CA LEU A 544 5.82 45.13 -22.16
C LEU A 544 6.65 45.01 -20.88
N LEU A 545 7.05 43.80 -20.47
CA LEU A 545 8.02 43.62 -19.37
C LEU A 545 9.35 44.29 -19.68
N ASN A 546 9.89 44.10 -20.88
CA ASN A 546 11.15 44.72 -21.29
C ASN A 546 11.07 46.26 -21.24
N ALA A 547 9.94 46.83 -21.68
CA ALA A 547 9.70 48.26 -21.62
C ALA A 547 9.62 48.78 -20.17
N LEU A 548 8.95 48.05 -19.27
CA LEU A 548 8.91 48.37 -17.84
C LEU A 548 10.32 48.32 -17.22
N ALA A 549 11.13 47.32 -17.61
CA ALA A 549 12.50 47.19 -17.14
C ALA A 549 13.44 48.31 -17.61
N LEU A 550 13.20 48.83 -18.82
CA LEU A 550 13.94 49.99 -19.33
C LEU A 550 13.59 51.28 -18.58
N ARG A 551 12.33 51.42 -18.14
CA ARG A 551 11.82 52.58 -17.39
C ARG A 551 12.16 52.56 -15.89
N GLY A 552 12.63 51.42 -15.39
CA GLY A 552 12.94 51.24 -13.96
C GLY A 552 11.76 50.73 -13.13
N ASP A 553 10.63 50.40 -13.76
CA ASP A 553 9.43 49.88 -13.10
C ASP A 553 9.48 48.36 -12.88
N PHE A 554 10.49 47.68 -13.43
CA PHE A 554 10.79 46.25 -13.21
C PHE A 554 12.32 46.02 -13.22
N PRO A 555 12.89 45.08 -12.46
CA PRO A 555 14.33 44.83 -12.48
C PRO A 555 14.80 44.26 -13.83
N ARG A 556 15.88 44.81 -14.40
CA ARG A 556 16.43 44.35 -15.70
C ARG A 556 16.91 42.91 -15.72
N GLY A 557 17.31 42.38 -14.57
CA GLY A 557 17.66 40.97 -14.36
C GLY A 557 16.61 40.20 -13.57
N GLY A 558 15.39 40.73 -13.45
CA GLY A 558 14.31 40.05 -12.74
C GLY A 558 13.87 38.80 -13.50
N PRO A 559 13.68 37.66 -12.82
CA PRO A 559 13.26 36.44 -13.49
C PRO A 559 11.81 36.54 -13.98
N VAL A 560 11.50 35.81 -15.05
CA VAL A 560 10.18 35.80 -15.68
C VAL A 560 9.63 34.38 -15.79
N LEU A 561 8.41 34.17 -15.33
CA LEU A 561 7.69 32.90 -15.51
C LEU A 561 6.61 33.07 -16.58
N VAL A 562 6.69 32.30 -17.66
CA VAL A 562 5.74 32.32 -18.77
C VAL A 562 4.83 31.10 -18.67
N ILE A 563 3.52 31.31 -18.61
CA ILE A 563 2.52 30.24 -18.42
C ILE A 563 1.65 30.19 -19.67
N THR A 564 1.61 29.06 -20.37
CA THR A 564 0.85 28.89 -21.62
C THR A 564 0.57 27.42 -21.90
N ASP A 565 -0.46 27.11 -22.67
CA ASP A 565 -0.74 25.77 -23.20
C ASP A 565 0.06 25.44 -24.47
N GLY A 566 0.88 26.38 -24.96
CA GLY A 566 1.68 26.21 -26.16
C GLY A 566 0.95 26.50 -27.46
N PHE A 567 -0.32 26.89 -27.42
CA PHE A 567 -1.04 27.42 -28.58
C PHE A 567 -0.72 28.91 -28.79
N CYS A 568 0.54 29.20 -29.09
CA CYS A 568 1.03 30.57 -29.31
C CYS A 568 1.75 30.72 -30.66
N GLU A 569 2.31 31.89 -30.91
CA GLU A 569 3.05 32.22 -32.15
C GLU A 569 4.31 31.35 -32.36
N GLU A 570 4.75 31.20 -33.60
CA GLU A 570 5.89 30.34 -33.98
C GLU A 570 7.23 30.80 -33.39
N HIS A 571 7.33 32.02 -32.86
CA HIS A 571 8.56 32.52 -32.28
C HIS A 571 8.32 33.54 -31.16
N VAL A 572 8.78 33.23 -29.95
CA VAL A 572 8.76 34.15 -28.80
C VAL A 572 10.18 34.33 -28.26
N THR A 573 10.63 35.58 -28.17
CA THR A 573 11.97 35.94 -27.67
C THR A 573 11.88 36.64 -26.33
N VAL A 574 12.39 35.96 -25.28
CA VAL A 574 12.50 36.51 -23.93
C VAL A 574 13.97 36.83 -23.63
N ALA A 575 14.28 38.12 -23.46
CA ALA A 575 15.64 38.59 -23.18
C ALA A 575 16.08 38.36 -21.73
N MET A 576 15.14 38.42 -20.79
CA MET A 576 15.35 38.18 -19.37
C MET A 576 15.55 36.70 -19.08
N GLU A 577 16.07 36.38 -17.89
CA GLU A 577 16.09 35.00 -17.39
C GLU A 577 14.66 34.51 -17.16
N HIS A 578 14.33 33.32 -17.65
CA HIS A 578 12.95 32.87 -17.68
C HIS A 578 12.78 31.37 -17.61
N ALA A 579 11.57 30.96 -17.24
CA ALA A 579 11.10 29.60 -17.32
C ALA A 579 9.69 29.54 -17.93
N TRP A 580 9.37 28.39 -18.52
CA TRP A 580 8.10 28.10 -19.15
C TRP A 580 7.32 27.09 -18.31
N LEU A 581 6.02 27.32 -18.15
CA LEU A 581 5.11 26.42 -17.45
C LEU A 581 3.97 26.04 -18.39
N LEU A 582 3.90 24.76 -18.76
CA LEU A 582 2.94 24.23 -19.73
C LEU A 582 2.15 23.05 -19.16
N PRO A 583 0.91 22.79 -19.61
CA PRO A 583 0.20 21.54 -19.34
C PRO A 583 1.00 20.32 -19.83
N GLN A 584 0.89 19.19 -19.13
CA GLN A 584 1.53 17.95 -19.52
C GLN A 584 1.05 17.51 -20.91
N GLY A 585 1.98 17.03 -21.73
CA GLY A 585 1.71 16.62 -23.11
C GLY A 585 1.68 17.76 -24.13
N HIS A 586 1.67 19.02 -23.69
CA HIS A 586 1.74 20.18 -24.58
C HIS A 586 3.19 20.56 -24.88
N ARG A 587 3.41 21.18 -26.05
CA ARG A 587 4.73 21.61 -26.51
C ARG A 587 4.63 23.00 -27.13
N LEU A 588 5.67 23.79 -26.94
CA LEU A 588 5.82 25.07 -27.64
C LEU A 588 6.09 24.82 -29.13
N PRO A 589 5.61 25.70 -30.03
CA PRO A 589 5.83 25.58 -31.48
C PRO A 589 7.27 25.92 -31.89
N PHE A 590 8.10 26.35 -30.95
CA PHE A 590 9.52 26.64 -31.09
C PHE A 590 10.35 25.93 -30.03
N VAL A 591 11.67 25.91 -30.20
CA VAL A 591 12.60 25.41 -29.18
C VAL A 591 12.72 26.47 -28.07
N PRO A 592 12.26 26.21 -26.84
CA PRO A 592 12.30 27.19 -25.77
C PRO A 592 13.73 27.41 -25.30
N ARG A 593 14.03 28.68 -24.99
CA ARG A 593 15.17 29.04 -24.13
C ARG A 593 14.70 29.00 -22.67
N GLY A 594 15.56 28.61 -21.73
CA GLY A 594 15.21 28.52 -20.31
C GLY A 594 14.61 27.16 -19.89
N LYS A 595 14.30 27.02 -18.59
CA LYS A 595 13.73 25.78 -18.04
C LYS A 595 12.27 25.63 -18.47
N VAL A 596 11.82 24.41 -18.72
CA VAL A 596 10.44 24.09 -19.10
C VAL A 596 9.86 23.13 -18.08
N PHE A 597 8.72 23.50 -17.52
CA PHE A 597 8.00 22.76 -16.49
C PHE A 597 6.65 22.30 -17.05
N SER A 598 6.26 21.06 -16.71
CA SER A 598 5.02 20.45 -17.21
C SER A 598 4.02 20.20 -16.08
N LEU A 599 2.96 21.01 -16.02
CA LEU A 599 1.79 20.91 -15.14
C LEU A 599 1.04 19.60 -15.41
N SER A 600 1.10 18.62 -14.52
CA SER A 600 0.17 17.48 -14.57
C SER A 600 -1.20 17.88 -14.02
N GLU A 601 -2.25 17.20 -14.50
CA GLU A 601 -3.58 17.28 -13.89
C GLU A 601 -3.59 16.81 -12.44
#